data_AF-A0A511YFH4-F1
#
_entry.id   AF-A0A511YFH4-F1
#
_cell.length_a   1.000
_cell.length_b   1.000
_cell.length_c   1.000
_cell.angle_alpha   90.00
_cell.angle_beta   90.00
_cell.angle_gamma   90.00
#
_symmetry.space_group_name_H-M   'P 1'
#
loop_
_entity.id
_entity.type
_entity.pdbx_description
1 polymer ?
#
loop_
_entity_poly.entity_id
_entity_poly.type
_entity_poly.pdbx_seq_one_letter_code
_entity_poly.pdbx_strand_id
1 'polypeptide(L)'
;MSYNIQLFSIETKEKEKAADDDSFFDREENLVPFTGEQIAGLKERLLKYKYALVREDETGIHFSHSDEDFGNALLTDKGLYFNANLSESSIFEVGMTASEFTDTGEFAKYDPQNEGWEEF
;
A
#
# COMPACT_ATOMS: atom_id res chain seq x y z
N MET A 1 7.91 17.34 2.00
CA MET A 1 7.77 16.31 0.96
C MET A 1 7.79 14.96 1.67
N SER A 2 6.95 14.02 1.27
CA SER A 2 6.81 12.69 1.89
C SER A 2 7.00 11.61 0.82
N TYR A 3 7.36 10.40 1.24
CA TYR A 3 7.46 9.23 0.37
C TYR A 3 6.19 8.40 0.46
N ASN A 4 5.67 7.93 -0.66
CA ASN A 4 4.44 7.14 -0.70
C ASN A 4 4.66 5.82 -1.42
N ILE A 5 4.25 4.73 -0.78
CA ILE A 5 4.23 3.40 -1.38
C ILE A 5 2.81 2.88 -1.35
N GLN A 6 2.39 2.25 -2.44
CA GLN A 6 1.02 1.78 -2.61
C GLN A 6 1.04 0.27 -2.82
N LEU A 7 0.02 -0.40 -2.30
CA LEU A 7 -0.19 -1.83 -2.44
C LEU A 7 -1.57 -2.04 -3.04
N PHE A 8 -1.60 -2.72 -4.17
CA PHE A 8 -2.80 -3.05 -4.92
C PHE A 8 -2.89 -4.55 -5.15
N SER A 9 -4.03 -5.02 -5.62
CA SER A 9 -4.19 -6.42 -6.02
C SER A 9 -3.41 -6.70 -7.31
N ILE A 10 -2.97 -7.95 -7.50
CA ILE A 10 -2.31 -8.36 -8.75
C ILE A 10 -3.21 -8.10 -9.96
N GLU A 11 -4.52 -8.30 -9.82
CA GLU A 11 -5.50 -8.00 -10.87
C GLU A 11 -5.47 -6.52 -11.28
N THR A 12 -5.26 -5.60 -10.32
CA THR A 12 -5.11 -4.18 -10.60
C THR A 12 -3.82 -3.90 -11.38
N LYS A 13 -2.70 -4.55 -11.01
CA LYS A 13 -1.43 -4.47 -11.75
C LYS A 13 -1.57 -4.97 -13.19
N GLU A 14 -2.25 -6.10 -13.39
CA GLU A 14 -2.47 -6.65 -14.73
C GLU A 14 -3.37 -5.73 -15.58
N LYS A 15 -4.42 -5.16 -14.99
CA LYS A 15 -5.27 -4.18 -15.67
C LYS A 15 -4.53 -2.91 -16.05
N GLU A 16 -3.69 -2.38 -15.17
CA GLU A 16 -2.90 -1.18 -15.43
C GLU A 16 -1.90 -1.43 -16.57
N LYS A 17 -1.12 -2.52 -16.48
CA LYS A 17 -0.20 -2.94 -17.54
C LYS A 17 -0.90 -3.21 -18.88
N ALA A 18 -2.16 -3.68 -18.86
CA ALA A 18 -2.93 -3.92 -20.07
C ALA A 18 -3.59 -2.64 -20.64
N ALA A 19 -3.88 -1.66 -19.78
CA ALA A 19 -4.49 -0.40 -20.17
C ALA A 19 -3.47 0.57 -20.79
N ASP A 20 -2.19 0.50 -20.40
CA ASP A 20 -1.12 1.41 -20.85
C ASP A 20 -1.54 2.89 -20.68
N ASP A 21 -2.27 3.19 -19.59
CA ASP A 21 -2.91 4.48 -19.34
C ASP A 21 -2.28 5.14 -18.11
N ASP A 22 -1.59 6.27 -18.34
CA ASP A 22 -0.89 7.03 -17.31
C ASP A 22 -1.86 7.58 -16.23
N SER A 23 -3.15 7.71 -16.56
CA SER A 23 -4.23 8.15 -15.66
C SER A 23 -5.03 6.98 -15.07
N PHE A 24 -4.51 5.75 -15.10
CA PHE A 24 -5.22 4.57 -14.63
C PHE A 24 -5.63 4.70 -13.16
N PHE A 25 -4.73 5.23 -12.33
CA PHE A 25 -4.95 5.40 -10.88
C PHE A 25 -5.85 6.59 -10.53
N ASP A 26 -6.10 7.54 -11.44
CA ASP A 26 -7.08 8.62 -11.23
C ASP A 26 -8.52 8.09 -11.20
N ARG A 27 -8.76 6.92 -11.79
CA ARG A 27 -10.08 6.30 -11.86
C ARG A 27 -10.15 5.16 -10.86
N GLU A 28 -10.80 5.41 -9.73
CA GLU A 28 -11.01 4.37 -8.74
C GLU A 28 -11.79 3.15 -9.26
N GLU A 29 -12.54 3.29 -10.35
CA GLU A 29 -13.26 2.20 -11.03
C GLU A 29 -12.32 1.16 -11.65
N ASN A 30 -11.09 1.56 -11.94
CA ASN A 30 -10.07 0.69 -12.49
C ASN A 30 -9.43 -0.22 -11.42
N LEU A 31 -9.42 0.25 -10.17
CA LEU A 31 -8.84 -0.47 -9.04
C LEU A 31 -9.76 -1.62 -8.63
N VAL A 32 -9.19 -2.81 -8.53
CA VAL A 32 -9.94 -3.99 -8.10
C VAL A 32 -10.00 -4.01 -6.58
N PRO A 33 -11.21 -3.98 -5.98
CA PRO A 33 -11.38 -3.99 -4.54
C PRO A 33 -10.89 -5.30 -3.94
N PHE A 34 -10.26 -5.20 -2.77
CA PHE A 34 -9.85 -6.31 -1.94
C PHE A 34 -11.04 -7.09 -1.41
N THR A 35 -10.85 -8.39 -1.25
CA THR A 35 -11.81 -9.23 -0.54
C THR A 35 -11.78 -8.93 0.96
N GLY A 36 -12.87 -9.25 1.67
CA GLY A 36 -12.90 -9.08 3.13
C GLY A 36 -11.79 -9.85 3.85
N GLU A 37 -11.38 -11.00 3.30
CA GLU A 37 -10.27 -11.81 3.81
C GLU A 37 -8.92 -11.11 3.60
N GLN A 38 -8.71 -10.49 2.44
CA GLN A 38 -7.51 -9.71 2.13
C GLN A 38 -7.37 -8.50 3.05
N ILE A 39 -8.45 -7.74 3.24
CA ILE A 39 -8.45 -6.58 4.15
C ILE A 39 -8.13 -7.01 5.59
N ALA A 40 -8.77 -8.10 6.06
CA ALA A 40 -8.49 -8.64 7.38
C ALA A 40 -7.02 -9.09 7.52
N GLY A 41 -6.48 -9.77 6.50
CA GLY A 41 -5.08 -10.20 6.46
C GLY A 41 -4.10 -9.02 6.49
N LEU A 42 -4.33 -7.98 5.68
CA LEU A 42 -3.52 -6.76 5.68
C LEU A 42 -3.58 -6.04 7.03
N LYS A 43 -4.77 -5.94 7.62
CA LYS A 43 -4.95 -5.36 8.96
C LYS A 43 -4.17 -6.12 10.03
N GLU A 44 -4.24 -7.45 10.03
CA GLU A 44 -3.47 -8.26 10.98
C GLU A 44 -1.97 -8.12 10.77
N ARG A 45 -1.50 -8.02 9.53
CA ARG A 45 -0.09 -7.75 9.23
C ARG A 45 0.33 -6.38 9.76
N LEU A 46 -0.42 -5.31 9.49
CA LEU A 46 -0.14 -3.98 10.03
C LEU A 46 -0.02 -4.00 11.56
N LEU A 47 -0.95 -4.67 12.25
CA LEU A 47 -0.90 -4.82 13.71
C LEU A 47 0.35 -5.59 14.18
N LYS A 48 0.79 -6.63 13.44
CA LYS A 48 2.04 -7.36 13.75
C LYS A 48 3.27 -6.47 13.60
N TYR A 49 3.26 -5.58 12.62
CA TYR A 49 4.29 -4.53 12.45
C TYR A 49 4.08 -3.36 13.42
N LYS A 50 3.27 -3.50 14.47
CA LYS A 50 3.02 -2.48 15.51
C LYS A 50 2.42 -1.17 14.99
N TYR A 51 1.80 -1.17 13.82
CA TYR A 51 0.95 -0.07 13.39
C TYR A 51 -0.30 -0.02 14.28
N ALA A 52 -0.52 1.12 14.94
CA ALA A 52 -1.70 1.34 15.77
C ALA A 52 -2.82 1.96 14.92
N LEU A 53 -4.04 1.44 15.06
CA LEU A 53 -5.22 2.05 14.45
C LEU A 53 -5.48 3.41 15.11
N VAL A 54 -5.46 4.46 14.30
CA VAL A 54 -5.68 5.85 14.74
C VAL A 54 -7.14 6.25 14.58
N ARG A 55 -7.72 5.93 13.41
CA ARG A 55 -9.12 6.23 13.09
C ARG A 55 -9.61 5.35 11.95
N GLU A 56 -10.92 5.23 11.83
CA GLU A 56 -11.61 4.60 10.71
C GLU A 56 -12.69 5.58 10.26
N ASP A 57 -12.68 5.93 8.97
CA ASP A 57 -13.62 6.87 8.37
C ASP A 57 -14.00 6.40 6.95
N GLU A 58 -14.78 7.22 6.23
CA GLU A 58 -15.26 6.91 4.88
C GLU A 58 -14.14 6.67 3.86
N THR A 59 -12.94 7.20 4.11
CA THR A 59 -11.76 6.97 3.25
C THR A 59 -11.05 5.64 3.54
N GLY A 60 -11.29 5.03 4.71
CA GLY A 60 -10.66 3.78 5.12
C GLY A 60 -10.16 3.80 6.57
N ILE A 61 -9.28 2.84 6.87
CA ILE A 61 -8.69 2.63 8.19
C ILE A 61 -7.29 3.24 8.22
N HIS A 62 -7.11 4.27 9.05
CA HIS A 62 -5.84 4.96 9.23
C HIS A 62 -5.05 4.32 10.37
N PHE A 63 -3.81 4.01 10.07
CA PHE A 63 -2.83 3.45 10.98
C PHE A 63 -1.61 4.37 11.09
N SER A 64 -1.01 4.40 12.27
CA SER A 64 0.22 5.14 12.54
C SER A 64 1.16 4.27 13.34
N HIS A 65 2.44 4.34 13.02
CA HIS A 65 3.47 3.64 13.76
C HIS A 65 4.14 4.58 14.77
N SER A 66 4.48 4.06 15.96
CA SER A 66 5.14 4.86 17.00
C SER A 66 6.58 5.24 16.65
N ASP A 67 7.18 4.47 15.75
CA ASP A 67 8.51 4.71 15.21
C ASP A 67 8.38 5.53 13.91
N GLU A 68 9.10 6.65 13.84
CA GLU A 68 9.03 7.62 12.75
C GLU A 68 9.51 7.05 11.41
N ASP A 69 10.30 5.97 11.44
CA ASP A 69 10.78 5.30 10.24
C ASP A 69 9.68 4.51 9.49
N PHE A 70 8.65 4.03 10.19
CA PHE A 70 7.57 3.26 9.58
C PHE A 70 6.42 4.15 9.06
N GLY A 71 6.39 5.42 9.45
CA GLY A 71 5.38 6.38 9.01
C GLY A 71 3.94 5.97 9.33
N ASN A 72 3.03 6.28 8.40
CA ASN A 72 1.60 6.01 8.51
C ASN A 72 1.14 5.10 7.38
N ALA A 73 0.03 4.39 7.60
CA ALA A 73 -0.58 3.54 6.59
C ALA A 73 -2.10 3.77 6.53
N LEU A 74 -2.67 3.80 5.32
CA LEU A 74 -4.09 3.92 5.07
C LEU A 74 -4.57 2.68 4.33
N LEU A 75 -5.37 1.85 5.00
CA LEU A 75 -5.99 0.67 4.43
C LEU A 75 -7.39 1.03 3.93
N THR A 76 -7.60 0.94 2.63
CA THR A 76 -8.90 1.16 1.98
C THR A 76 -9.45 -0.16 1.44
N ASP A 77 -10.63 -0.15 0.84
CA ASP A 77 -11.16 -1.35 0.19
C ASP A 77 -10.43 -1.67 -1.12
N LYS A 78 -9.70 -0.73 -1.74
CA LYS A 78 -9.05 -0.92 -3.05
C LYS A 78 -7.52 -0.95 -3.01
N GLY A 79 -6.92 -0.54 -1.90
CA GLY A 79 -5.49 -0.35 -1.81
C GLY A 79 -5.02 -0.07 -0.38
N LEU A 80 -3.74 -0.35 -0.14
CA LEU A 80 -3.03 0.01 1.08
C LEU A 80 -1.95 1.04 0.75
N TYR A 81 -2.02 2.21 1.39
CA TYR A 81 -1.16 3.35 1.09
C TYR A 81 -0.28 3.66 2.29
N PHE A 82 1.03 3.51 2.12
CA PHE A 82 2.01 3.91 3.12
C PHE A 82 2.51 5.32 2.83
N ASN A 83 2.70 6.10 3.88
CA ASN A 83 3.25 7.45 3.84
C ASN A 83 4.41 7.54 4.85
N ALA A 84 5.60 7.78 4.36
CA ALA A 84 6.83 7.89 5.14
C ALA A 84 7.49 9.25 4.99
N ASN A 85 8.41 9.56 5.90
CA ASN A 85 9.33 10.67 5.74
C ASN A 85 10.31 10.41 4.58
N LEU A 86 10.95 11.47 4.07
CA LEU A 86 11.98 11.35 3.02
C LEU A 86 13.36 10.87 3.53
N SER A 87 13.44 10.42 4.77
CA SER A 87 14.68 9.85 5.30
C SER A 87 14.94 8.50 4.66
N GLU A 88 16.20 8.18 4.34
CA GLU A 88 16.57 6.89 3.74
C GLU A 88 16.10 5.70 4.59
N SER A 89 16.22 5.81 5.91
CA SER A 89 15.69 4.83 6.86
C SER A 89 14.19 4.62 6.69
N SER A 90 13.42 5.70 6.63
CA SER A 90 11.96 5.59 6.55
C SER A 90 11.49 5.03 5.21
N ILE A 91 12.14 5.44 4.12
CA ILE A 91 11.89 4.90 2.78
C ILE A 91 12.21 3.40 2.73
N PHE A 92 13.33 3.00 3.34
CA PHE A 92 13.75 1.61 3.38
C PHE A 92 12.78 0.74 4.19
N GLU A 93 12.43 1.14 5.42
CA GLU A 93 11.54 0.36 6.30
C GLU A 93 10.13 0.20 5.69
N VAL A 94 9.55 1.28 5.15
CA VAL A 94 8.25 1.21 4.47
C VAL A 94 8.33 0.42 3.17
N GLY A 95 9.41 0.56 2.41
CA GLY A 95 9.66 -0.23 1.20
C GLY A 95 9.76 -1.72 1.47
N MET A 96 10.44 -2.10 2.55
CA MET A 96 10.60 -3.48 2.99
C MET A 96 9.27 -4.05 3.50
N THR A 97 8.59 -3.32 4.39
CA THR A 97 7.27 -3.70 4.92
C THR A 97 6.26 -3.94 3.80
N ALA A 98 6.22 -3.04 2.82
CA ALA A 98 5.32 -3.18 1.67
C ALA A 98 5.69 -4.39 0.80
N SER A 99 6.99 -4.64 0.57
CA SER A 99 7.43 -5.81 -0.21
C SER A 99 7.07 -7.12 0.51
N GLU A 100 7.24 -7.21 1.83
CA GLU A 100 6.83 -8.37 2.62
C GLU A 100 5.32 -8.64 2.52
N PHE A 101 4.50 -7.62 2.25
CA PHE A 101 3.07 -7.82 2.08
C PHE A 101 2.71 -8.41 0.71
N THR A 102 3.59 -8.28 -0.28
CA THR A 102 3.42 -8.89 -1.61
C THR A 102 3.86 -10.35 -1.69
N ASP A 103 4.57 -10.87 -0.67
CA ASP A 103 5.11 -12.24 -0.66
C ASP A 103 4.02 -13.32 -0.81
N THR A 104 2.76 -13.05 -0.42
CA THR A 104 1.67 -14.00 -0.66
C THR A 104 1.23 -14.12 -2.12
N GLY A 105 1.74 -13.26 -3.00
CA GLY A 105 1.39 -13.25 -4.43
C GLY A 105 -0.03 -12.75 -4.71
N GLU A 106 -0.72 -12.21 -3.71
CA GLU A 106 -2.06 -11.64 -3.85
C GLU A 106 -2.02 -10.13 -4.16
N PHE A 107 -0.92 -9.49 -3.79
CA PHE A 107 -0.74 -8.05 -3.88
C PHE A 107 0.53 -7.69 -4.64
N ALA A 108 0.53 -6.52 -5.24
CA ALA A 108 1.70 -5.90 -5.86
C ALA A 108 1.99 -4.55 -5.23
N LYS A 109 3.28 -4.28 -5.02
CA LYS A 109 3.80 -2.99 -4.59
C LYS A 109 3.95 -2.07 -5.79
N TYR A 110 3.42 -0.87 -5.68
CA TYR A 110 3.58 0.22 -6.63
C TYR A 110 4.26 1.40 -5.95
N ASP A 111 5.40 1.78 -6.48
CA ASP A 111 6.20 2.90 -6.04
C ASP A 111 6.23 3.98 -7.13
N PRO A 112 5.34 5.00 -7.07
CA PRO A 112 5.31 6.07 -8.07
C PRO A 112 6.60 6.89 -8.10
N GLN A 113 7.43 6.80 -7.06
CA GLN A 113 8.69 7.53 -6.94
C GLN A 113 9.89 6.69 -7.39
N ASN A 114 9.71 5.38 -7.60
CA ASN A 114 10.77 4.43 -7.90
C ASN A 114 10.33 3.41 -8.97
N GLU A 115 10.28 3.86 -10.22
CA GLU A 115 10.02 3.06 -11.43
C GLU A 115 8.67 2.30 -11.48
N GLY A 116 7.74 2.55 -10.54
CA GLY A 116 6.39 2.01 -10.56
C GLY A 116 6.27 0.64 -9.88
N TRP A 117 5.79 -0.37 -10.59
CA TRP A 117 5.54 -1.69 -10.01
C TRP A 117 6.82 -2.43 -9.64
N GLU A 118 6.83 -3.04 -8.46
CA GLU A 118 7.88 -4.00 -8.11
C GLU A 118 7.80 -5.23 -9.03
N GLU A 119 8.94 -5.59 -9.61
CA GLU A 119 9.14 -6.78 -10.44
C GLU A 119 10.03 -7.77 -9.68
N PHE A 120 9.57 -9.03 -9.58
CA PHE A 120 10.25 -10.14 -8.91
C PHE A 120 10.91 -11.06 -9.94
#